data_AF-A0A7Z9K175-F1
#
_entry.id   AF-A0A7Z9K175-F1
#
_cell.length_a   1.000
_cell.length_b   1.000
_cell.length_c   1.000
_cell.angle_alpha   90.00
_cell.angle_beta   90.00
_cell.angle_gamma   90.00
#
_symmetry.space_group_name_H-M   'P 1'
#
loop_
_entity.id
_entity.type
_entity.pdbx_description
1 polymer ?
#
loop_
_entity_poly.entity_id
_entity_poly.type
_entity_poly.pdbx_seq_one_letter_code
_entity_poly.pdbx_strand_id
1 'polypeptide(L)'
;MQLCDAFDLPVLLLCDTPGMMVGPEVEKTALVRHCCRLFVTGANLTVPFFTIVLRKGYGLGAQAMAGGSYHAPLFTVSWPTGEFGGMGLEGAVKLGYRKELVAIEDPDERKALFEKMVARAYAEGEALNAASHFEFDDVIDPAESRRWITGALHASPPPTPRTGKKRPNIDTW
;
A
#
# COMPACT_ATOMS: atom_id res chain seq x y z
N MET A 1 10.40 -9.02 -7.62
CA MET A 1 11.22 -7.81 -7.33
C MET A 1 12.71 -8.04 -7.57
N GLN A 2 13.39 -8.95 -6.86
CA GLN A 2 14.84 -9.17 -7.04
C GLN A 2 15.24 -9.52 -8.49
N LEU A 3 14.43 -10.36 -9.17
CA LEU A 3 14.66 -10.72 -10.56
C LEU A 3 14.64 -9.49 -11.48
N CYS A 4 13.58 -8.68 -11.40
CA CYS A 4 13.45 -7.45 -12.17
C CYS A 4 14.62 -6.50 -11.89
N ASP A 5 14.95 -6.31 -10.62
CA ASP A 5 16.07 -5.45 -10.24
C ASP A 5 17.40 -5.96 -10.79
N ALA A 6 17.67 -7.26 -10.73
CA ALA A 6 18.91 -7.87 -11.23
C ALA A 6 19.12 -7.71 -12.75
N PHE A 7 18.03 -7.60 -13.51
CA PHE A 7 18.02 -7.50 -14.98
C PHE A 7 17.59 -6.12 -15.49
N ASP A 8 17.61 -5.10 -14.62
CA ASP A 8 17.30 -3.71 -14.97
C ASP A 8 15.91 -3.50 -15.58
N LEU A 9 14.95 -4.31 -15.14
CA LEU A 9 13.55 -4.18 -15.50
C LEU A 9 12.82 -3.30 -14.46
N PRO A 10 12.20 -2.18 -14.87
CA PRO A 10 11.34 -1.39 -14.00
C PRO A 10 10.18 -2.20 -13.41
N VAL A 11 9.68 -1.79 -12.25
CA VAL A 11 8.60 -2.50 -11.54
C VAL A 11 7.39 -1.60 -11.40
N LEU A 12 6.23 -2.06 -11.86
CA LEU A 12 4.94 -1.44 -11.60
C LEU A 12 4.18 -2.25 -10.55
N LEU A 13 3.70 -1.59 -9.51
CA LEU A 13 2.95 -2.17 -8.41
C LEU A 13 1.49 -1.73 -8.52
N LEU A 14 0.61 -2.68 -8.76
CA LEU A 14 -0.85 -2.46 -8.77
C LEU A 14 -1.40 -2.88 -7.41
N CYS A 15 -1.80 -1.91 -6.59
CA CYS A 15 -2.18 -2.13 -5.19
C CYS A 15 -3.70 -2.18 -5.05
N ASP A 16 -4.22 -3.34 -4.64
CA ASP A 16 -5.58 -3.53 -4.10
C ASP A 16 -5.49 -4.57 -2.98
N THR A 17 -5.06 -4.13 -1.78
CA THR A 17 -4.81 -5.01 -0.64
C THR A 17 -5.47 -4.53 0.65
N PRO A 18 -6.14 -5.42 1.39
CA PRO A 18 -6.63 -5.13 2.75
C PRO A 18 -5.53 -5.17 3.82
N GLY A 19 -4.27 -5.45 3.43
CA GLY A 19 -3.13 -5.54 4.34
C GLY A 19 -2.47 -6.91 4.34
N MET A 20 -1.60 -7.15 5.32
CA MET A 20 -1.02 -8.47 5.54
C MET A 20 -2.08 -9.42 6.10
N MET A 21 -2.00 -10.70 5.75
CA MET A 21 -2.84 -11.72 6.39
C MET A 21 -2.57 -11.74 7.91
N VAL A 22 -3.58 -12.09 8.69
CA VAL A 22 -3.46 -12.22 10.15
C VAL A 22 -4.16 -13.51 10.60
N GLY A 23 -3.73 -14.03 11.74
CA GLY A 23 -4.40 -15.15 12.41
C GLY A 23 -3.44 -16.28 12.82
N PRO A 24 -3.79 -17.06 13.85
CA PRO A 24 -2.85 -18.00 14.46
C PRO A 24 -2.24 -19.02 13.49
N GLU A 25 -3.00 -19.48 12.50
CA GLU A 25 -2.51 -20.47 11.53
C GLU A 25 -1.46 -19.90 10.58
N VAL A 26 -1.65 -18.67 10.10
CA VAL A 26 -0.66 -18.03 9.21
C VAL A 26 0.60 -17.61 9.98
N GLU A 27 0.47 -17.23 11.26
CA GLU A 27 1.64 -16.89 12.08
C GLU A 27 2.59 -18.09 12.27
N LYS A 28 2.05 -19.31 12.35
CA LYS A 28 2.86 -20.55 12.42
C LYS A 28 3.75 -20.75 11.19
N THR A 29 3.43 -20.14 10.05
CA THR A 29 4.24 -20.23 8.83
C THR A 29 5.36 -19.18 8.79
N ALA A 30 5.73 -18.59 9.93
CA ALA A 30 6.71 -17.51 10.05
C ALA A 30 6.34 -16.27 9.21
N LEU A 31 5.05 -15.93 9.16
CA LEU A 31 4.51 -14.84 8.34
C LEU A 31 5.29 -13.54 8.51
N VAL A 32 5.58 -13.15 9.75
CA VAL A 32 6.36 -11.93 10.05
C VAL A 32 7.68 -11.91 9.26
N ARG A 33 8.44 -13.02 9.24
CA ARG A 33 9.69 -13.11 8.47
C ARG A 33 9.44 -12.95 6.97
N HIS A 34 8.40 -13.59 6.44
CA HIS A 34 8.06 -13.51 5.02
C HIS A 34 7.61 -12.11 4.61
N CYS A 35 6.77 -11.43 5.41
CA CYS A 35 6.36 -10.05 5.18
C CYS A 35 7.55 -9.09 5.19
N CYS A 36 8.49 -9.26 6.14
CA CYS A 36 9.71 -8.44 6.20
C CYS A 36 10.56 -8.51 4.92
N ARG A 37 10.52 -9.62 4.16
CA ARG A 37 11.28 -9.74 2.89
C ARG A 37 10.83 -8.69 1.87
N LEU A 38 9.55 -8.28 1.87
CA LEU A 38 9.05 -7.24 0.96
C LEU A 38 9.70 -5.89 1.27
N PHE A 39 9.75 -5.50 2.54
CA PHE A 39 10.40 -4.26 2.98
C PHE A 39 11.91 -4.27 2.70
N VAL A 40 12.59 -5.36 3.08
CA VAL A 40 14.04 -5.48 2.86
C VAL A 40 14.36 -5.46 1.36
N THR A 41 13.55 -6.12 0.52
CA THR A 41 13.76 -6.11 -0.93
C THR A 41 13.43 -4.75 -1.54
N GLY A 42 12.30 -4.15 -1.15
CA GLY A 42 11.83 -2.85 -1.64
C GLY A 42 12.83 -1.73 -1.36
N ALA A 43 13.33 -1.66 -0.12
CA ALA A 43 14.35 -0.69 0.28
C ALA A 43 15.69 -0.84 -0.46
N ASN A 44 15.93 -1.99 -1.10
CA ASN A 44 17.15 -2.28 -1.87
C ASN A 44 16.89 -2.34 -3.39
N LEU A 45 15.75 -1.85 -3.87
CA LEU A 45 15.52 -1.69 -5.31
C LEU A 45 16.33 -0.51 -5.82
N THR A 46 16.92 -0.68 -7.01
CA THR A 46 17.66 0.39 -7.71
C THR A 46 17.16 0.63 -9.13
N VAL A 47 16.28 -0.24 -9.63
CA VAL A 47 15.47 0.03 -10.82
C VAL A 47 14.34 1.02 -10.49
N PRO A 48 13.88 1.81 -11.47
CA PRO A 48 12.66 2.59 -11.34
C PRO A 48 11.49 1.72 -10.92
N PHE A 49 10.73 2.15 -9.90
CA PHE A 49 9.49 1.51 -9.52
C PHE A 49 8.40 2.52 -9.19
N PHE A 50 7.15 2.10 -9.39
CA PHE A 50 5.97 2.95 -9.34
C PHE A 50 4.81 2.20 -8.69
N THR A 51 3.89 2.93 -8.06
CA THR A 51 2.69 2.33 -7.47
C THR A 51 1.43 3.02 -7.98
N ILE A 52 0.43 2.21 -8.35
CA ILE A 52 -0.94 2.67 -8.62
C ILE A 52 -1.87 1.93 -7.65
N VAL A 53 -2.51 2.68 -6.76
CA VAL A 53 -3.54 2.15 -5.85
C VAL A 53 -4.87 2.12 -6.59
N LEU A 54 -5.33 0.91 -6.93
CA LEU A 54 -6.54 0.68 -7.70
C LEU A 54 -7.79 0.88 -6.83
N ARG A 55 -7.73 0.41 -5.58
CA ARG A 55 -8.82 0.50 -4.62
C ARG A 55 -8.30 0.41 -3.18
N LYS A 56 -8.03 -0.77 -2.65
CA LYS A 56 -7.66 -0.92 -1.23
C LYS A 56 -6.19 -0.64 -0.97
N GLY A 57 -5.91 0.29 -0.07
CA GLY A 57 -4.56 0.66 0.37
C GLY A 57 -4.41 0.60 1.90
N TYR A 58 -4.57 -0.57 2.50
CA TYR A 58 -4.58 -0.72 3.97
C TYR A 58 -3.27 -1.21 4.59
N GLY A 59 -2.84 -0.50 5.63
CA GLY A 59 -1.81 -0.90 6.58
C GLY A 59 -0.45 -1.26 5.98
N LEU A 60 0.31 -2.08 6.71
CA LEU A 60 1.66 -2.49 6.32
C LEU A 60 1.69 -3.31 5.02
N GLY A 61 0.59 -3.97 4.65
CA GLY A 61 0.51 -4.70 3.37
C GLY A 61 0.60 -3.75 2.18
N ALA A 62 -0.14 -2.65 2.21
CA ALA A 62 -0.10 -1.65 1.15
C ALA A 62 1.24 -0.89 1.11
N GLN A 63 1.81 -0.57 2.28
CA GLN A 63 3.15 0.03 2.35
C GLN A 63 4.24 -0.90 1.81
N ALA A 64 4.18 -2.19 2.14
CA ALA A 64 5.11 -3.20 1.62
C ALA A 64 5.00 -3.36 0.09
N MET A 65 3.77 -3.33 -0.44
CA MET A 65 3.53 -3.31 -1.88
C MET A 65 4.22 -2.11 -2.52
N ALA A 66 4.13 -0.92 -1.92
CA ALA A 66 4.78 0.30 -2.40
C ALA A 66 6.30 0.37 -2.15
N GLY A 67 6.98 -0.74 -1.83
CA GLY A 67 8.42 -0.77 -1.61
C GLY A 67 8.85 -0.26 -0.22
N GLY A 68 7.91 -0.04 0.69
CA GLY A 68 8.15 0.29 2.09
C GLY A 68 7.27 1.42 2.63
N SER A 69 6.91 2.38 1.77
CA SER A 69 5.95 3.45 2.04
C SER A 69 5.43 4.01 0.71
N TYR A 70 4.37 4.80 0.73
CA TYR A 70 3.87 5.46 -0.49
C TYR A 70 4.81 6.55 -1.05
N HIS A 71 5.88 6.91 -0.32
CA HIS A 71 6.91 7.85 -0.80
C HIS A 71 8.17 7.16 -1.31
N ALA A 72 8.27 5.83 -1.19
CA ALA A 72 9.41 5.09 -1.69
C ALA A 72 9.46 5.00 -3.24
N PRO A 73 8.33 4.81 -3.96
CA PRO A 73 8.31 4.78 -5.42
C PRO A 73 8.63 6.15 -6.04
N LEU A 74 8.97 6.15 -7.33
CA LEU A 74 9.14 7.40 -8.10
C LEU A 74 7.83 8.19 -8.22
N PHE A 75 6.71 7.47 -8.27
CA PHE A 75 5.40 8.04 -8.01
C PHE A 75 4.51 6.98 -7.34
N THR A 76 3.62 7.46 -6.49
CA THR A 76 2.43 6.74 -6.03
C THR A 76 1.21 7.56 -6.40
N VAL A 77 0.30 6.98 -7.17
CA VAL A 77 -0.99 7.61 -7.50
C VAL A 77 -2.12 6.66 -7.15
N SER A 78 -3.31 7.22 -6.96
CA SER A 78 -4.51 6.44 -6.71
C SER A 78 -5.55 6.66 -7.80
N TRP A 79 -6.35 5.64 -8.08
CA TRP A 79 -7.63 5.84 -8.76
C TRP A 79 -8.64 6.49 -7.82
N PRO A 80 -9.73 7.11 -8.33
CA PRO A 80 -10.74 7.73 -7.47
C PRO A 80 -11.45 6.73 -6.56
N THR A 81 -11.39 5.44 -6.91
CA THR A 81 -11.89 4.31 -6.12
C THR A 81 -10.98 3.94 -4.94
N GLY A 82 -9.87 4.65 -4.73
CA GLY A 82 -8.94 4.41 -3.63
C GLY A 82 -9.57 4.60 -2.26
N GLU A 83 -9.34 3.64 -1.36
CA GLU A 83 -9.67 3.70 0.06
C GLU A 83 -8.43 3.33 0.90
N PHE A 84 -8.13 4.16 1.90
CA PHE A 84 -6.90 4.14 2.66
C PHE A 84 -7.18 4.05 4.16
N GLY A 85 -6.26 3.41 4.89
CA GLY A 85 -6.34 3.33 6.35
C GLY A 85 -5.21 2.51 6.96
N GLY A 86 -4.94 2.71 8.25
CA GLY A 86 -3.90 1.96 8.97
C GLY A 86 -4.21 0.46 9.15
N MET A 87 -5.50 0.11 9.16
CA MET A 87 -6.04 -1.25 9.21
C MET A 87 -7.50 -1.22 8.74
N GLY A 88 -8.19 -2.36 8.78
CA GLY A 88 -9.64 -2.40 8.53
C GLY A 88 -10.38 -1.41 9.44
N LEU A 89 -11.17 -0.51 8.83
CA LEU A 89 -11.71 0.67 9.50
C LEU A 89 -12.72 0.31 10.60
N GLU A 90 -13.47 -0.78 10.43
CA GLU A 90 -14.37 -1.30 11.46
C GLU A 90 -13.60 -1.74 12.71
N GLY A 91 -12.43 -2.36 12.51
CA GLY A 91 -11.52 -2.74 13.58
C GLY A 91 -10.94 -1.51 14.28
N ALA A 92 -10.51 -0.52 13.50
CA ALA A 92 -9.98 0.74 14.01
C ALA A 92 -11.01 1.48 14.87
N VAL A 93 -12.26 1.59 14.40
CA VAL A 93 -13.35 2.24 15.15
C VAL A 93 -13.67 1.49 16.44
N LYS A 94 -13.80 0.15 16.39
CA LYS A 94 -14.06 -0.68 17.59
C LYS A 94 -12.98 -0.51 18.65
N LEU A 95 -11.72 -0.41 18.24
CA LEU A 95 -10.59 -0.28 19.16
C LEU A 95 -10.46 1.16 19.69
N GLY A 96 -10.52 2.15 18.79
CA GLY A 96 -10.35 3.56 19.11
C GLY A 96 -11.47 4.15 19.97
N TYR A 97 -12.73 3.77 19.68
CA TYR A 97 -13.92 4.29 20.38
C TYR A 97 -14.52 3.26 21.36
N ARG A 98 -13.72 2.31 21.84
CA ARG A 98 -14.20 1.22 22.69
C ARG A 98 -14.92 1.73 23.94
N LYS A 99 -14.38 2.79 24.57
CA LYS A 99 -14.93 3.32 25.84
C LYS A 99 -16.29 3.97 25.61
N GLU A 100 -16.39 4.78 24.56
CA GLU A 100 -17.60 5.50 24.16
C GLU A 100 -18.70 4.52 23.77
N LEU A 101 -18.37 3.49 22.97
CA LEU A 101 -19.34 2.49 22.54
C LEU A 101 -19.85 1.62 23.69
N VAL A 102 -18.96 1.24 24.63
CA VAL A 102 -19.37 0.42 25.79
C VAL A 102 -20.22 1.21 26.79
N ALA A 103 -20.05 2.53 26.88
CA ALA A 103 -20.83 3.39 27.76
C ALA A 103 -22.31 3.55 27.35
N ILE A 104 -22.67 3.22 26.10
CA ILE A 104 -24.04 3.30 25.59
C ILE A 104 -24.77 2.00 25.96
N GLU A 105 -25.81 2.09 26.81
CA GLU A 105 -26.57 0.92 27.27
C GLU A 105 -27.51 0.36 26.20
N ASP A 106 -28.13 1.24 25.40
CA ASP A 106 -29.03 0.85 24.32
C ASP A 106 -28.25 0.21 23.15
N PRO A 107 -28.51 -1.06 22.82
CA PRO A 107 -27.84 -1.74 21.70
C PRO A 107 -28.08 -1.07 20.34
N ASP A 108 -29.25 -0.49 20.11
CA ASP A 108 -29.60 0.14 18.82
C ASP A 108 -28.89 1.48 18.66
N GLU A 109 -28.85 2.28 19.73
CA GLU A 109 -28.08 3.54 19.76
C GLU A 109 -26.58 3.26 19.58
N ARG A 110 -26.04 2.24 20.26
CA ARG A 110 -24.63 1.84 20.14
C ARG A 110 -24.29 1.44 18.70
N LYS A 111 -25.17 0.66 18.06
CA LYS A 111 -24.98 0.23 16.67
C LYS A 111 -25.03 1.42 15.72
N ALA A 112 -25.99 2.33 15.88
CA ALA A 112 -26.10 3.52 15.05
C ALA A 112 -24.86 4.43 15.17
N LEU A 113 -24.31 4.61 16.38
CA LEU A 113 -23.07 5.37 16.56
C LEU A 113 -21.88 4.67 15.91
N PHE A 114 -21.76 3.35 16.07
CA PHE A 114 -20.70 2.58 15.43
C PHE A 114 -20.73 2.71 13.91
N GLU A 115 -21.89 2.52 13.28
CA GLU A 115 -22.05 2.65 11.82
C GLU A 115 -21.74 4.08 11.35
N LYS A 116 -22.16 5.09 12.10
CA LYS A 116 -21.81 6.50 11.83
C LYS A 116 -20.30 6.74 11.88
N MET A 117 -19.61 6.21 12.88
CA MET A 117 -18.16 6.35 13.01
C MET A 117 -17.41 5.62 11.91
N VAL A 118 -17.86 4.43 11.52
CA VAL A 118 -17.28 3.67 10.40
C VAL A 118 -17.47 4.44 9.09
N ALA A 119 -18.68 4.92 8.79
CA ALA A 119 -18.94 5.69 7.59
C ALA A 119 -18.07 6.95 7.52
N ARG A 120 -17.87 7.64 8.65
CA ARG A 120 -16.95 8.77 8.74
C ARG A 120 -15.51 8.36 8.45
N ALA A 121 -15.04 7.25 9.01
CA ALA A 121 -13.68 6.76 8.78
C ALA A 121 -13.46 6.39 7.29
N TYR A 122 -14.46 5.83 6.62
CA TYR A 122 -14.40 5.57 5.18
C TYR A 122 -14.31 6.87 4.37
N ALA A 123 -15.12 7.88 4.70
CA ALA A 123 -15.05 9.20 4.05
C ALA A 123 -13.68 9.88 4.26
N GLU A 124 -13.10 9.75 5.46
CA GLU A 124 -11.74 10.21 5.75
C GLU A 124 -10.68 9.40 4.98
N GLY A 125 -10.94 8.13 4.67
CA GLY A 125 -10.05 7.24 3.92
C GLY A 125 -10.16 7.35 2.40
N GLU A 126 -11.06 8.17 1.85
CA GLU A 126 -11.22 8.33 0.40
C GLU A 126 -9.94 8.91 -0.25
N ALA A 127 -9.65 8.47 -1.48
CA ALA A 127 -8.44 8.86 -2.20
C ALA A 127 -8.20 10.38 -2.23
N LEU A 128 -9.24 11.19 -2.47
CA LEU A 128 -9.09 12.64 -2.52
C LEU A 128 -8.71 13.23 -1.16
N ASN A 129 -9.25 12.69 -0.06
CA ASN A 129 -8.91 13.16 1.27
C ASN A 129 -7.48 12.71 1.64
N ALA A 130 -7.12 11.45 1.39
CA ALA A 130 -5.76 10.94 1.62
C ALA A 130 -4.70 11.72 0.81
N ALA A 131 -4.99 12.05 -0.46
CA ALA A 131 -4.13 12.88 -1.31
C ALA A 131 -3.92 14.29 -0.74
N SER A 132 -4.94 14.91 -0.13
CA SER A 132 -4.82 16.24 0.49
C SER A 132 -3.87 16.28 1.68
N HIS A 133 -3.57 15.11 2.28
CA HIS A 133 -2.58 14.95 3.34
C HIS A 133 -1.18 14.59 2.81
N PHE A 134 -0.98 14.62 1.49
CA PHE A 134 0.26 14.25 0.81
C PHE A 134 0.74 12.82 1.14
N GLU A 135 -0.19 11.89 1.38
CA GLU A 135 0.16 10.48 1.54
C GLU A 135 0.71 9.88 0.24
N PHE A 136 0.31 10.42 -0.91
CA PHE A 136 0.75 10.04 -2.26
C PHE A 136 0.59 11.25 -3.21
N ASP A 137 1.04 11.11 -4.46
CA ASP A 137 1.26 12.25 -5.37
C ASP A 137 -0.03 12.83 -5.97
N ASP A 138 -0.96 11.99 -6.42
CA ASP A 138 -2.19 12.45 -7.09
C ASP A 138 -3.30 11.39 -7.13
N VAL A 139 -4.54 11.84 -7.38
CA VAL A 139 -5.68 11.01 -7.75
C VAL A 139 -5.96 11.18 -9.23
N ILE A 140 -5.81 10.09 -9.99
CA ILE A 140 -5.80 10.13 -11.45
C ILE A 140 -7.00 9.39 -12.04
N ASP A 141 -7.47 9.79 -13.23
CA ASP A 141 -8.40 8.98 -14.01
C ASP A 141 -7.72 7.63 -14.34
N PRO A 142 -8.38 6.47 -14.11
CA PRO A 142 -7.86 5.17 -14.50
C PRO A 142 -7.33 5.09 -15.94
N ALA A 143 -7.96 5.80 -16.89
CA ALA A 143 -7.53 5.86 -18.29
C ALA A 143 -6.14 6.51 -18.48
N GLU A 144 -5.74 7.42 -17.57
CA GLU A 144 -4.47 8.13 -17.61
C GLU A 144 -3.30 7.32 -17.01
N SER A 145 -3.57 6.15 -16.41
CA SER A 145 -2.55 5.29 -15.79
C SER A 145 -1.36 5.05 -16.71
N ARG A 146 -1.63 4.74 -18.00
CA ARG A 146 -0.56 4.46 -18.98
C ARG A 146 0.30 5.69 -19.24
N ARG A 147 -0.28 6.88 -19.30
CA ARG A 147 0.44 8.14 -19.50
C ARG A 147 1.41 8.39 -18.33
N TRP A 148 0.95 8.22 -17.09
CA TRP A 148 1.79 8.34 -15.89
C TRP A 148 2.97 7.38 -15.93
N ILE A 149 2.71 6.10 -16.21
CA ILE A 149 3.75 5.06 -16.31
C ILE A 149 4.78 5.42 -17.39
N THR A 150 4.33 5.76 -18.61
CA THR A 150 5.27 6.09 -19.70
C THR A 150 6.04 7.37 -19.43
N GLY A 151 5.40 8.39 -18.82
CA GLY A 151 6.04 9.65 -18.47
C GLY A 151 7.17 9.43 -17.47
N ALA A 152 6.91 8.66 -16.41
CA ALA A 152 7.92 8.35 -15.40
C ALA A 152 9.06 7.47 -15.94
N LEU A 153 8.75 6.51 -16.84
CA LEU A 153 9.77 5.71 -17.52
C LEU A 153 10.67 6.56 -18.42
N HIS A 154 10.11 7.52 -19.16
CA HIS A 154 10.89 8.44 -20.00
C HIS A 154 11.73 9.42 -19.19
N ALA A 155 11.25 9.84 -18.01
CA ALA A 155 11.99 10.71 -17.09
C ALA A 155 13.07 9.95 -16.29
N SER A 156 13.00 8.62 -16.22
CA SER A 156 13.97 7.81 -15.49
C SER A 156 15.31 7.75 -16.23
N PRO A 157 16.45 7.87 -15.51
CA PRO A 157 17.76 7.74 -16.14
C PRO A 157 17.96 6.32 -16.70
N PRO A 158 18.72 6.16 -17.79
CA PRO A 158 19.05 4.83 -18.29
C PRO A 158 19.87 4.06 -17.26
N PRO A 159 19.76 2.71 -17.23
CA PRO A 159 20.59 1.89 -16.34
C PRO A 159 22.08 2.13 -16.58
N THR A 160 22.84 2.27 -15.50
CA THR A 160 24.30 2.40 -15.58
C THR A 160 24.92 1.18 -16.27
N PRO A 161 25.75 1.36 -17.31
CA PRO A 161 26.45 0.24 -17.96
C PRO A 161 27.23 -0.59 -16.95
N ARG A 162 27.14 -1.92 -17.06
CA ARG A 162 27.79 -2.87 -16.15
C ARG A 162 28.46 -4.00 -16.93
N THR A 163 29.61 -4.46 -16.45
CA THR A 163 30.36 -5.59 -17.02
C THR A 163 30.05 -6.92 -16.34
N GLY A 164 29.32 -6.89 -15.22
CA GLY A 164 28.98 -8.06 -14.42
C GLY A 164 27.55 -8.03 -13.89
N LYS A 165 27.22 -9.03 -13.07
CA LYS A 165 25.88 -9.16 -12.46
C LYS A 165 25.62 -7.99 -11.51
N LYS A 166 24.41 -7.45 -11.54
CA LYS A 166 23.98 -6.39 -10.61
C LYS A 166 23.75 -6.91 -9.19
N ARG A 167 23.19 -8.12 -9.08
CA ARG A 167 23.05 -8.83 -7.80
C ARG A 167 23.98 -10.05 -7.77
N PRO A 168 24.58 -10.38 -6.61
CA PRO A 168 25.44 -11.56 -6.48
C PRO A 168 24.65 -12.87 -6.68
N ASN A 169 23.38 -12.88 -6.26
CA ASN A 169 22.44 -13.95 -6.50
C ASN A 169 21.03 -13.40 -6.70
N ILE A 170 20.13 -14.27 -7.17
CA ILE A 170 18.69 -14.05 -7.17
C ILE A 170 18.15 -15.21 -6.35
N ASP A 171 17.42 -14.88 -5.28
CA ASP A 171 16.84 -15.90 -4.41
C ASP A 171 15.91 -16.82 -5.22
N THR A 172 16.07 -18.13 -5.04
CA THR A 172 15.30 -19.15 -5.75
C THR A 172 13.93 -19.41 -5.10
N TRP A 173 13.63 -18.73 -3.98
CA TRP A 173 12.38 -18.85 -3.24
C TRP A 173 11.59 -17.54 -3.13
#